data_AF-A0A967D2Y1-F1
#
_entry.id   AF-A0A967D2Y1-F1
#
_cell.length_a   1.000
_cell.length_b   1.000
_cell.length_c   1.000
_cell.angle_alpha   90.00
_cell.angle_beta   90.00
_cell.angle_gamma   90.00
#
_symmetry.space_group_name_H-M   'P 1'
#
loop_
_entity.id
_entity.type
_entity.pdbx_description
1 polymer ?
#
loop_
_entity_poly.entity_id
_entity_poly.type
_entity_poly.pdbx_seq_one_letter_code
_entity_poly.pdbx_strand_id
1 'polypeptide(L)' 'MPWPSSADDPALKLIRDEEIRQNSTIQLIASENFASPATMAATGSVLTNKYSEGYPGKRYYGGN' A
#
# COMPACT_ATOMS: atom_id res chain seq x y z
N MET A 1 -17.17 -0.45 8.39
CA MET A 1 -15.86 -0.86 8.95
C MET A 1 -15.09 0.41 9.26
N PRO A 2 -14.83 0.74 10.53
CA PRO A 2 -13.88 1.80 10.82
C PRO A 2 -12.51 1.32 10.32
N TRP A 3 -11.85 2.17 9.54
CA TRP A 3 -10.41 2.06 9.27
C TRP A 3 -9.68 1.92 10.61
N PRO A 4 -8.51 1.25 10.69
CA PRO A 4 -7.72 1.26 11.92
C PRO A 4 -7.49 2.71 12.34
N SER A 5 -8.22 3.13 13.38
CA SER A 5 -8.40 4.53 13.73
C SER A 5 -7.68 4.91 15.02
N SER A 6 -7.05 3.95 15.67
CA SER A 6 -6.25 4.16 16.88
C SER A 6 -4.77 4.06 16.54
N ALA A 7 -3.99 5.06 16.97
CA ALA A 7 -2.54 5.03 16.91
C ALA A 7 -1.94 3.80 17.63
N ASP A 8 -2.70 3.17 18.53
CA ASP A 8 -2.32 1.98 19.29
C ASP A 8 -2.52 0.66 18.53
N ASP A 9 -2.87 0.68 17.23
CA ASP A 9 -2.94 -0.54 16.43
C ASP A 9 -1.55 -1.21 16.38
N PRO A 10 -1.39 -2.46 16.85
CA PRO A 10 -0.12 -3.17 16.82
C PRO A 10 0.51 -3.22 15.42
N ALA A 11 -0.30 -3.25 14.36
CA ALA A 11 0.18 -3.23 12.99
C ALA A 11 0.88 -1.90 12.66
N LEU A 12 0.36 -0.76 13.12
CA LEU A 12 0.98 0.55 12.92
C LEU A 12 2.34 0.63 13.63
N LYS A 13 2.45 0.07 14.84
CA LYS A 13 3.73 -0.02 15.54
C LYS A 13 4.76 -0.83 14.74
N LEU A 14 4.39 -2.01 14.25
CA LEU A 14 5.29 -2.87 13.47
C LEU A 14 5.74 -2.20 12.16
N ILE A 15 4.85 -1.47 11.48
CA ILE A 15 5.19 -0.69 10.28
C ILE A 15 6.23 0.39 10.60
N ARG A 16 6.07 1.10 11.74
CA ARG A 16 7.04 2.13 12.17
C ARG A 16 8.40 1.53 12.55
N ASP A 17 8.41 0.41 13.25
CA ASP A 17 9.65 -0.28 13.59
C ASP A 17 10.40 -0.72 12.31
N GLU A 18 9.70 -1.18 11.27
CA GLU A 18 10.29 -1.53 9.98
C GLU A 18 10.80 -0.30 9.20
N GLU A 19 10.06 0.82 9.21
CA GLU A 19 10.53 2.07 8.62
C GLU A 19 11.85 2.54 9.25
N ILE A 20 11.97 2.44 10.58
CA ILE A 20 13.21 2.76 11.31
C ILE A 20 14.32 1.79 10.89
N ARG A 21 14.04 0.48 10.79
CA ARG A 21 15.02 -0.53 10.37
C ARG A 21 15.54 -0.24 8.97
N GLN A 22 14.67 0.08 8.01
CA GLN A 22 15.06 0.41 6.64
C GLN A 22 15.94 1.66 6.56
N ASN A 23 15.64 2.70 7.35
CA ASN A 23 16.43 3.94 7.36
C ASN A 23 17.77 3.81 8.09
N SER A 24 17.90 2.85 9.03
CA SER A 24 19.11 2.65 9.83
C SER A 24 20.03 1.53 9.30
N THR A 25 19.61 0.81 8.26
CA THR A 25 20.35 -0.33 7.70
C THR A 25 20.82 -0.03 6.28
N ILE A 26 22.09 -0.28 5.97
CA ILE A 26 22.58 -0.29 4.58
C ILE A 26 22.03 -1.55 3.91
N GLN A 27 21.09 -1.39 2.98
CA GLN A 27 20.50 -2.51 2.25
C GLN A 27 21.31 -2.85 1.00
N LEU A 28 21.78 -4.10 0.90
CA LEU A 28 22.63 -4.60 -0.20
C LEU A 28 22.00 -5.80 -0.93
N ILE A 29 20.75 -6.14 -0.64
CA ILE A 29 20.01 -7.14 -1.38
C ILE A 29 19.75 -6.62 -2.81
N ALA A 30 20.38 -7.25 -3.79
CA ALA A 30 20.41 -6.77 -5.18
C ALA A 30 19.03 -6.60 -5.85
N SER A 31 18.02 -7.31 -5.34
CA SER A 31 16.65 -7.28 -5.87
C SER A 31 15.70 -6.35 -5.11
N GLU A 32 16.14 -5.75 -4.00
CA GLU A 32 15.29 -4.83 -3.23
C GLU A 32 15.48 -3.37 -3.66
N ASN A 33 14.46 -2.57 -3.42
CA ASN A 33 14.47 -1.14 -3.72
C ASN A 33 13.42 -0.40 -2.88
N PHE A 34 13.48 0.93 -2.86
CA PHE A 34 12.51 1.79 -2.20
C PHE A 34 11.54 2.39 -3.22
N ALA A 35 10.24 2.14 -3.03
CA ALA A 35 9.21 2.74 -3.85
C ALA A 35 9.07 4.24 -3.55
N SER A 36 8.66 5.02 -4.55
CA SER A 36 8.42 6.46 -4.35
C SER A 36 7.21 6.70 -3.42
N PRO A 37 7.17 7.84 -2.70
CA PRO A 37 5.99 8.22 -1.91
C PRO A 37 4.69 8.26 -2.74
N ALA A 38 4.77 8.65 -4.02
CA ALA A 38 3.63 8.67 -4.92
C ALA A 38 3.08 7.26 -5.21
N THR A 39 3.97 6.27 -5.38
CA THR A 39 3.59 4.87 -5.57
C THR A 39 2.86 4.33 -4.35
N MET A 40 3.39 4.59 -3.14
CA MET A 40 2.75 4.15 -1.89
C MET A 40 1.37 4.80 -1.68
N ALA A 41 1.24 6.10 -1.98
CA ALA A 41 -0.04 6.81 -1.90
C ALA A 41 -1.09 6.25 -2.86
N ALA A 42 -0.70 5.91 -4.10
CA ALA A 42 -1.59 5.31 -5.08
C ALA A 42 -2.08 3.92 -4.64
N THR A 43 -1.19 3.09 -4.07
CA THR A 43 -1.54 1.76 -3.55
C THR A 43 -2.56 1.82 -2.41
N GLY A 44 -2.48 2.83 -1.55
CA GLY A 44 -3.44 3.06 -0.46
C GLY A 44 -4.74 3.76 -0.87
N SER A 45 -5.01 3.93 -2.17
CA SER A 45 -6.16 4.70 -2.64
C SER A 45 -7.47 3.90 -2.62
N VAL A 46 -8.59 4.62 -2.86
CA VAL A 46 -9.93 4.04 -2.98
C VAL A 46 -10.09 3.07 -4.14
N LEU A 47 -9.10 2.95 -5.04
CA LEU A 47 -9.11 1.95 -6.12
C LEU A 47 -9.21 0.52 -5.60
N THR A 48 -8.76 0.24 -4.37
CA THR A 48 -8.92 -1.07 -3.71
C THR A 48 -10.38 -1.52 -3.60
N ASN A 49 -11.31 -0.55 -3.53
CA ASN A 49 -12.74 -0.84 -3.42
C ASN A 49 -13.36 -1.23 -4.76
N LYS A 50 -12.65 -0.99 -5.89
CA LYS A 50 -13.23 -1.11 -7.21
C LYS A 50 -13.05 -2.51 -7.78
N TYR A 51 -14.16 -3.19 -8.02
CA TYR A 51 -14.20 -4.44 -8.75
C TYR A 51 -14.31 -4.18 -10.26
N SER A 52 -13.29 -4.59 -11.02
CA SER A 52 -13.10 -4.20 -12.43
C SER A 52 -12.76 -5.39 -13.33
N GLU A 53 -13.48 -6.50 -13.21
CA GLU A 53 -13.25 -7.67 -14.07
C GLU A 53 -13.48 -7.36 -15.56
N GLY A 54 -12.70 -8.02 -16.42
CA GLY A 54 -12.68 -7.79 -17.87
C GLY A 54 -11.55 -6.86 -18.31
N TYR A 55 -11.72 -6.21 -19.46
CA TYR A 55 -10.76 -5.25 -20.02
C TYR A 55 -11.36 -3.83 -20.09
N PRO A 56 -10.56 -2.77 -20.23
CA PRO A 56 -11.07 -1.43 -20.53
C PRO A 56 -12.05 -1.46 -21.73
N GLY A 57 -13.22 -0.83 -21.58
CA GLY A 57 -14.30 -0.85 -22.57
C GLY A 57 -15.06 -2.19 -22.68
N LYS A 58 -14.66 -3.23 -21.95
CA LYS A 58 -15.29 -4.57 -21.91
C LYS A 58 -15.32 -5.11 -20.48
N ARG A 59 -15.93 -4.36 -19.56
CA ARG A 59 -16.06 -4.73 -18.14
C ARG A 59 -17.35 -5.48 -17.89
N TYR A 60 -17.35 -6.38 -16.91
CA TYR A 60 -18.57 -7.05 -16.45
C TYR A 60 -19.39 -6.19 -15.47
N TYR A 61 -18.76 -5.20 -14.84
CA TYR A 61 -19.39 -4.32 -13.84
C TYR A 61 -19.29 -2.84 -14.25
N GLY A 62 -20.34 -2.08 -13.97
CA GLY A 62 -20.47 -0.66 -14.33
C GLY A 62 -19.64 0.31 -13.48
N GLY A 63 -19.61 1.58 -13.91
CA GLY A 63 -18.88 2.67 -13.23
C GLY A 63 -17.36 2.60 -13.44
N ASN A 64 -16.93 2.22 -14.65
CA ASN A 64 -15.55 2.07 -15.11
C ASN A 64 -15.37 2.73 -16.46
#